data_AF-A0A0S4Q2Q0-F1
#
_entry.id   AF-A0A0S4Q2Q0-F1
#
_cell.length_a   1.000
_cell.length_b   1.000
_cell.length_c   1.000
_cell.angle_alpha   90.00
_cell.angle_beta   90.00
_cell.angle_gamma   90.00
#
_symmetry.space_group_name_H-M   'P 1'
#
loop_
_entity.id
_entity.type
_entity.pdbx_description
1 polymer ?
#
loop_
_entity_poly.entity_id
_entity_poly.type
_entity_poly.pdbx_seq_one_letter_code
_entity_poly.pdbx_strand_id
1 'polypeptide(L)' 'MRSFVVAGRLWARLAPLTMDERVGADRSLGVLTHRATVRARSGLTTAHRLSHGSRRFRIRALRDSGRFLELLLEEERG' A
#
# COMPACT_ATOMS: atom_id res chain seq x y z
N MET A 1 -3.16 -21.64 8.21
CA MET A 1 -1.94 -20.80 8.16
C MET A 1 -1.88 -20.12 6.81
N ARG A 2 -1.56 -18.82 6.74
CA ARG A 2 -1.42 -18.09 5.46
C ARG A 2 0.05 -17.85 5.16
N SER A 3 0.52 -18.28 3.99
CA SER A 3 1.85 -17.97 3.48
C SER A 3 1.78 -16.92 2.37
N PHE A 4 2.89 -16.21 2.15
CA PHE A 4 3.04 -15.24 1.07
C PHE A 4 4.19 -15.67 0.18
N VAL A 5 3.99 -15.54 -1.13
CA VAL A 5 5.02 -15.79 -2.15
C VAL A 5 5.29 -14.51 -2.93
N VAL A 6 6.50 -14.38 -3.49
CA VAL A 6 6.85 -13.23 -4.32
C VAL A 6 6.10 -13.31 -5.64
N ALA A 7 5.16 -12.39 -5.86
CA ALA A 7 4.39 -12.29 -7.09
C ALA A 7 5.11 -11.49 -8.20
N GLY A 8 6.11 -10.67 -7.85
CA GLY A 8 6.88 -9.86 -8.80
C GLY A 8 7.51 -8.61 -8.18
N ARG A 9 8.15 -7.81 -9.03
CA ARG A 9 8.75 -6.51 -8.68
C ARG A 9 8.10 -5.38 -9.47
N LEU A 10 8.07 -4.19 -8.89
CA LEU A 10 7.54 -2.98 -9.52
C LEU A 10 8.24 -1.74 -8.99
N TRP A 11 8.12 -0.64 -9.75
CA TRP A 11 8.52 0.68 -9.30
C TRP A 11 7.33 1.39 -8.65
N ALA A 12 7.60 2.05 -7.51
CA ALA A 12 6.62 2.81 -6.77
C ALA A 12 7.23 4.13 -6.27
N ARG A 13 6.45 5.19 -6.28
CA ARG A 13 6.72 6.36 -5.46
C ARG A 13 6.11 6.12 -4.08
N LEU A 14 6.93 5.82 -3.08
CA LEU A 14 6.51 5.53 -1.70
C LEU A 14 6.78 6.74 -0.81
N ALA A 15 5.78 7.18 -0.06
CA ALA A 15 5.91 8.30 0.89
C ALA A 15 5.13 8.00 2.19
N PRO A 16 5.62 8.42 3.37
CA PRO A 16 4.81 8.43 4.58
C PRO A 16 3.64 9.40 4.41
N LEU A 17 2.50 9.07 5.03
CA LEU A 17 1.41 10.02 5.19
C LEU A 17 1.79 11.07 6.23
N THR A 18 1.40 12.31 5.98
CA THR A 18 1.44 13.42 6.95
C THR A 18 0.46 13.18 8.10
N MET A 19 0.58 13.93 9.20
CA MET A 19 -0.33 13.74 10.34
C MET A 19 -1.78 14.02 9.97
N ASP A 20 -2.05 15.09 9.21
CA ASP A 20 -3.39 15.45 8.75
C ASP A 20 -4.03 14.34 7.88
N GLU A 21 -3.24 13.75 6.96
CA GLU A 21 -3.70 12.62 6.14
C GLU A 21 -4.01 11.37 6.98
N ARG A 22 -3.26 11.14 8.08
CA ARG A 22 -3.51 10.00 8.98
C ARG A 22 -4.80 10.17 9.78
N VAL A 23 -5.08 11.38 10.27
CA VAL A 23 -6.31 11.68 11.03
C VAL A 23 -7.57 11.51 10.17
N GLY A 24 -7.53 11.92 8.90
CA GLY A 24 -8.66 11.76 7.97
C GLY A 24 -8.90 10.31 7.52
N ALA A 25 -7.85 9.49 7.51
CA ALA A 25 -7.90 8.08 7.11
C ALA A 25 -8.53 7.13 8.17
N ASP A 26 -8.61 7.58 9.41
CA ASP A 26 -8.59 6.70 10.58
C ASP A 26 -9.92 5.96 10.85
N ARG A 27 -11.05 6.39 10.28
CA ARG A 27 -12.36 5.88 10.77
C ARG A 27 -12.85 4.58 10.14
N SER A 28 -12.33 4.16 8.98
CA SER A 28 -12.82 2.94 8.29
C SER A 28 -11.72 1.97 7.85
N LEU A 29 -10.53 2.49 7.51
CA LEU A 29 -9.44 1.67 6.96
C LEU A 29 -8.38 1.25 7.98
N GLY A 30 -8.46 1.71 9.23
CA GLY A 30 -7.44 1.49 10.27
C GLY A 30 -6.19 2.36 10.10
N VAL A 31 -5.10 2.02 10.78
CA VAL A 31 -3.87 2.83 10.81
C VAL A 31 -3.19 2.89 9.43
N LEU A 32 -3.40 3.98 8.70
CA LEU A 32 -2.67 4.27 7.48
C LEU A 32 -1.37 5.00 7.82
N THR A 33 -0.28 4.59 7.18
CA THR A 33 1.07 5.09 7.48
C THR A 33 1.76 5.66 6.27
N HIS A 34 1.47 5.10 5.08
CA HIS A 34 2.14 5.41 3.83
C HIS A 34 1.15 5.45 2.69
N ARG A 35 1.56 6.14 1.64
CA ARG A 35 0.97 6.06 0.31
C ARG A 35 2.02 5.59 -0.69
N ALA A 36 1.61 4.76 -1.64
CA ALA A 36 2.41 4.46 -2.81
C ALA A 36 1.65 4.81 -4.10
N THR A 37 2.34 5.38 -5.08
CA THR A 37 1.83 5.51 -6.45
C THR A 37 2.60 4.56 -7.36
N VAL A 38 1.89 3.69 -8.07
CA VAL A 38 2.47 2.74 -9.03
C VAL A 38 1.82 2.91 -10.39
N ARG A 39 2.48 2.47 -11.47
CA ARG A 39 1.84 2.40 -12.79
C ARG A 39 0.63 1.47 -12.75
N ALA A 40 -0.44 1.88 -13.43
CA ALA A 40 -1.64 1.06 -13.55
C ALA A 40 -1.31 -0.31 -14.13
N ARG A 41 -1.84 -1.35 -13.48
CA ARG A 41 -1.65 -2.75 -13.87
C ARG A 41 -2.78 -3.60 -13.34
N SER A 42 -3.15 -4.62 -14.10
CA SER A 42 -4.14 -5.60 -13.67
C SER A 42 -3.59 -6.49 -12.55
N GLY A 43 -4.50 -6.99 -11.70
CA GLY A 43 -4.21 -8.03 -10.71
C GLY A 43 -3.63 -7.56 -9.37
N LEU A 44 -3.25 -6.29 -9.21
CA LEU A 44 -2.85 -5.77 -7.90
C LEU A 44 -4.09 -5.52 -7.03
N THR A 45 -4.15 -6.12 -5.84
CA THR A 45 -5.31 -6.08 -4.94
C THR A 45 -4.91 -5.83 -3.49
N THR A 46 -5.88 -5.58 -2.61
CA THR A 46 -5.67 -5.46 -1.15
C THR A 46 -5.20 -6.76 -0.48
N ALA A 47 -5.32 -7.91 -1.16
CA ALA A 47 -4.76 -9.18 -0.67
C ALA A 47 -3.22 -9.24 -0.80
N HIS A 48 -2.64 -8.36 -1.63
CA HIS A 48 -1.19 -8.27 -1.81
C HIS A 48 -0.54 -7.43 -0.72
N ARG A 49 0.79 -7.53 -0.69
CA ARG A 49 1.67 -6.75 0.18
C ARG A 49 2.80 -6.18 -0.63
N LEU A 50 3.26 -4.99 -0.25
CA LEU A 50 4.51 -4.45 -0.76
C LEU A 50 5.64 -4.79 0.22
N SER A 51 6.81 -5.07 -0.31
CA SER A 51 8.05 -5.20 0.46
C SER A 51 9.10 -4.25 -0.11
N HIS A 52 9.85 -3.59 0.77
CA HIS A 52 10.95 -2.72 0.41
C HIS A 52 12.06 -2.85 1.47
N GLY A 53 13.12 -3.56 1.12
CA GLY A 53 14.13 -3.98 2.09
C GLY A 53 13.51 -4.85 3.19
N SER A 54 13.73 -4.47 4.45
CA SER A 54 13.15 -5.13 5.63
C SER A 54 11.69 -4.73 5.93
N ARG A 55 11.18 -3.68 5.27
CA ARG A 55 9.87 -3.11 5.56
C ARG A 55 8.77 -3.80 4.75
N ARG A 56 7.64 -4.07 5.39
CA ARG A 56 6.45 -4.69 4.77
C ARG A 56 5.24 -3.79 4.92
N PHE A 57 4.42 -3.73 3.88
CA PHE A 57 3.25 -2.87 3.82
C PHE A 57 2.00 -3.65 3.39
N ARG A 58 0.94 -3.59 4.20
CA ARG A 58 -0.41 -4.04 3.82
C ARG A 58 -1.05 -3.00 2.91
N ILE A 59 -1.65 -3.45 1.81
CA ILE A 59 -2.46 -2.57 0.97
C ILE A 59 -3.86 -2.53 1.57
N ARG A 60 -4.23 -1.40 2.17
CA ARG A 60 -5.53 -1.20 2.82
C ARG A 60 -6.59 -0.73 1.84
N ALA A 61 -6.19 0.08 0.86
CA ALA A 61 -7.03 0.52 -0.24
C ALA A 61 -6.19 0.78 -1.49
N LEU A 62 -6.85 0.75 -2.63
CA LEU A 62 -6.28 1.18 -3.90
C LEU A 62 -7.31 1.97 -4.69
N ARG A 63 -6.87 3.02 -5.36
CA ARG A 63 -7.67 3.85 -6.26
C ARG A 63 -7.01 3.89 -7.62
N ASP A 64 -7.77 3.56 -8.66
CA ASP A 64 -7.31 3.66 -10.04
C ASP A 64 -7.65 5.03 -10.62
N SER A 65 -6.68 5.63 -11.30
CA SER A 65 -6.80 6.88 -12.07
C SER A 65 -6.55 6.67 -13.57
N GLY A 66 -6.58 5.42 -14.03
CA GLY A 66 -6.30 4.98 -15.39
C GLY A 66 -4.81 4.82 -15.68
N ARG A 67 -4.00 5.84 -15.37
CA ARG A 67 -2.53 5.78 -15.59
C ARG A 67 -1.76 5.22 -14.40
N PHE A 68 -2.29 5.41 -13.20
CA PHE A 68 -1.65 5.04 -11.95
C PHE A 68 -2.65 4.43 -10.96
N LEU A 69 -2.15 3.52 -10.13
CA LEU A 69 -2.82 3.11 -8.90
C LEU A 69 -2.22 3.90 -7.74
N GLU A 70 -3.08 4.55 -6.97
CA GLU A 70 -2.74 5.06 -5.66
C GLU A 70 -3.09 4.02 -4.60
N LEU A 71 -2.13 3.68 -3.74
CA LEU A 71 -2.25 2.66 -2.72
C LEU A 71 -2.15 3.32 -1.35
N LEU A 72 -3.11 3.03 -0.48
CA LEU A 72 -3.03 3.39 0.93
C LEU A 72 -2.52 2.21 1.73
N LEU A 73 -1.50 2.46 2.55
CA LEU A 73 -0.66 1.43 3.12
C LEU A 73 -0.59 1.53 4.65
N GLU A 74 -0.66 0.37 5.29
CA GLU A 74 -0.26 0.18 6.68
C GLU A 74 1.09 -0.53 6.70
N GLU A 75 2.09 0.07 7.34
CA GLU A 75 3.38 -0.57 7.58
C GLU A 75 3.23 -1.60 8.70
N GLU A 76 3.60 -2.84 8.39
CA GLU A 76 3.68 -3.88 9.41
C GLU A 76 4.86 -3.59 10.32
N ARG A 77 4.59 -3.37 11.61
CA ARG A 77 5.63 -3.47 12.62
C ARG A 77 5.98 -4.95 12.78
N GLY A 78 7.27 -5.25 12.61
CA GLY A 78 7.83 -6.58 12.83
C GLY A 78 7.73 -7.01 14.28
#